data_AF-R9JVX6-F1
#
_entry.id   AF-R9JVX6-F1
#
_cell.length_a   1.000
_cell.length_b   1.000
_cell.length_c   1.000
_cell.angle_alpha   90.00
_cell.angle_beta   90.00
_cell.angle_gamma   90.00
#
_symmetry.space_group_name_H-M   'P 1'
#
loop_
_entity.id
_entity.type
_entity.pdbx_description
1 polymer ?
#
loop_
_entity_poly.entity_id
_entity_poly.type
_entity_poly.pdbx_seq_one_letter_code
_entity_poly.pdbx_strand_id
1 'polypeptide(L)'
;MTLTREEHLFFMMLLINLIVAAAYLFCGLFIAVPIRKKKNEQAEYLYDGRKTYLIRFIIMLLCPVVGPVFFFVTHLLYLTIFRFQVNLEDVIFDKSRVKTQVKANEERERNVIPVEDALAVSDEKSLRMAMMNIIKGDMKESLSSIALALGAEDSESAHYAASILSNRLNEFRINVHKLYSEMQEEERKDTDYEVALIAYMDDILGQRVFMDLEQNRFAHMMEEAMELLYEKNASRITPEWYESLCMRLLESGDYDKVEKWCQRLEEQYPDELCTYTCKLKLYFTVKNRGAFFQTLNALKNSNIVIDSDTLEMIRTFS
;
A
#
# COMPACT_ATOMS: atom_id res chain seq x y z
N MET A 1 31.74 76.29 41.27
CA MET A 1 30.55 76.25 40.40
C MET A 1 29.72 75.07 40.86
N THR A 2 28.78 75.31 41.78
CA THR A 2 27.95 74.26 42.41
C THR A 2 26.79 73.96 41.47
N LEU A 3 26.74 72.74 40.94
CA LEU A 3 25.62 72.27 40.13
C LEU A 3 24.32 72.42 40.94
N THR A 4 23.29 72.94 40.30
CA THR A 4 21.96 73.06 40.90
C THR A 4 21.38 71.65 41.13
N ARG A 5 20.47 71.53 42.12
CA ARG A 5 19.87 70.23 42.49
C ARG A 5 19.19 69.53 41.30
N GLU A 6 18.68 70.31 40.35
CA GLU A 6 18.05 69.81 39.12
C GLU A 6 19.08 69.26 38.13
N GLU A 7 20.23 69.91 37.97
CA GLU A 7 21.34 69.40 37.15
C GLU A 7 21.90 68.09 37.71
N HIS A 8 22.04 68.00 39.05
CA HIS A 8 22.45 66.76 39.70
C HIS A 8 21.44 65.62 39.47
N LEU A 9 20.14 65.90 39.52
CA LEU A 9 19.09 64.91 39.21
C LEU A 9 19.17 64.46 37.75
N PHE A 10 19.41 65.39 36.81
CA PHE A 10 19.57 65.07 35.40
C PHE A 10 20.80 64.19 35.12
N PHE A 11 21.94 64.51 35.73
CA PHE A 11 23.14 63.67 35.62
C PHE A 11 22.94 62.28 36.23
N MET A 12 22.27 62.19 37.38
CA MET A 12 21.94 60.90 38.00
C MET A 12 21.01 60.07 37.11
N MET A 13 20.02 60.70 36.49
CA MET A 13 19.10 60.05 35.55
C MET A 13 19.84 59.50 34.31
N LEU A 14 20.78 60.27 33.75
CA LEU A 14 21.63 59.83 32.64
C LEU A 14 22.55 58.66 33.04
N LEU A 15 23.15 58.71 34.23
CA LEU A 15 23.99 57.64 34.75
C LEU A 15 23.19 56.34 34.91
N ILE A 16 22.00 56.43 35.49
CA ILE A 16 21.10 55.28 35.66
C ILE A 16 20.70 54.72 34.29
N ASN A 17 20.34 55.57 33.33
CA ASN A 17 20.01 55.14 31.97
C ASN A 17 21.17 54.43 31.27
N LEU A 18 22.39 54.94 31.43
CA LEU A 18 23.60 54.32 30.89
C LEU A 18 23.83 52.92 31.48
N ILE A 19 23.65 52.77 32.80
CA ILE A 19 23.78 51.47 33.49
C ILE A 19 22.73 50.49 32.97
N VAL A 20 21.47 50.92 32.83
CA VAL A 20 20.37 50.09 32.32
C VAL A 20 20.63 49.66 30.87
N ALA A 21 21.06 50.57 30.01
CA ALA A 21 21.39 50.27 28.63
C ALA A 21 22.57 49.29 28.51
N ALA A 22 23.62 49.49 29.32
CA ALA A 22 24.79 48.61 29.35
C ALA A 22 24.42 47.20 29.84
N ALA A 23 23.60 47.10 30.89
CA ALA A 23 23.08 45.82 31.39
C ALA A 23 22.23 45.10 30.33
N TYR A 24 21.37 45.82 29.61
CA TYR A 24 20.57 45.26 28.51
C TYR A 24 21.45 44.68 27.39
N LEU A 25 22.48 45.40 26.98
CA LEU A 25 23.43 44.95 25.96
C LEU A 25 24.22 43.71 26.43
N PHE A 26 24.66 43.71 27.69
CA PHE A 26 25.42 42.60 28.25
C PHE A 26 24.58 41.32 28.37
N CYS A 27 23.34 41.44 28.90
CA CYS A 27 22.40 40.32 28.96
C CYS A 27 22.00 39.81 27.56
N GLY A 28 21.78 40.72 26.60
CA GLY A 28 21.45 40.36 25.22
C GLY A 28 22.58 39.57 24.53
N LEU A 29 23.83 40.01 24.67
CA LEU A 29 24.99 39.37 24.02
C LEU A 29 25.43 38.07 24.69
N PHE A 30 25.49 38.02 26.03
CA PHE A 30 26.08 36.88 26.75
C PHE A 30 25.08 35.83 27.22
N ILE A 31 23.80 36.14 27.36
CA ILE A 31 22.79 35.19 27.88
C ILE A 31 21.80 34.81 26.77
N ALA A 32 21.21 35.80 26.10
CA ALA A 32 20.14 35.53 25.12
C ALA A 32 20.66 34.87 23.82
N VAL A 33 21.80 35.31 23.30
CA VAL A 33 22.39 34.77 22.06
C VAL A 33 22.92 33.33 22.22
N PRO A 34 23.71 32.95 23.24
CA PRO A 34 24.24 31.59 23.34
C PRO A 34 23.20 30.55 23.78
N ILE A 35 22.25 30.90 24.66
CA ILE A 35 21.21 29.95 25.12
C ILE A 35 20.25 29.60 23.98
N ARG A 36 19.93 30.55 23.09
CA ARG A 36 18.96 30.34 22.00
C ARG A 36 19.58 29.68 20.76
N LYS A 37 20.90 29.83 20.55
CA LYS A 37 21.64 29.09 19.51
C LYS A 37 21.73 27.59 19.79
N LYS A 38 21.61 27.18 21.06
CA LYS A 38 21.67 25.76 21.48
C LYS A 38 20.31 25.05 21.40
N LYS A 39 19.19 25.77 21.23
CA LYS A 39 17.85 25.22 21.49
C LYS A 39 17.07 24.75 20.26
N ASN A 40 17.23 25.30 19.04
CA ASN A 40 16.38 24.89 17.90
C ASN A 40 17.09 25.03 16.54
N GLU A 41 17.28 23.91 15.83
CA GLU A 41 17.71 23.86 14.42
C GLU A 41 16.54 23.91 13.40
N GLN A 42 15.28 23.93 13.85
CA GLN A 42 14.13 23.66 12.97
C GLN A 42 13.02 24.73 12.97
N ALA A 43 13.30 25.98 13.33
CA ALA A 43 12.31 27.05 13.16
C ALA A 43 12.94 28.32 12.58
N GLU A 44 12.58 28.65 11.35
CA GLU A 44 12.83 29.95 10.73
C GLU A 44 11.97 31.03 11.42
N TYR A 45 12.49 31.59 12.51
CA TYR A 45 12.04 32.89 12.99
C TYR A 45 13.13 33.93 12.70
N LEU A 46 12.71 35.14 12.33
CA LEU A 46 13.61 36.26 12.04
C LEU A 46 14.44 36.60 13.29
N TYR A 47 15.70 36.15 13.34
CA TYR A 47 16.54 36.30 14.51
C TYR A 47 17.11 37.73 14.62
N ASP A 48 16.91 38.37 15.78
CA ASP A 48 17.65 39.59 16.14
C ASP A 48 19.12 39.25 16.36
N GLY A 49 19.96 39.52 15.36
CA GLY A 49 21.40 39.28 15.44
C GLY A 49 22.11 40.17 16.46
N ARG A 50 23.41 39.90 16.70
CA ARG A 50 24.27 40.73 17.59
C ARG A 50 24.23 42.22 17.21
N LYS A 51 24.07 42.51 15.91
CA LYS A 51 23.92 43.88 15.38
C LYS A 51 22.65 44.58 15.86
N THR A 52 21.55 43.86 16.03
CA THR A 52 20.28 44.46 16.46
C THR A 52 20.35 44.94 17.91
N TYR A 53 20.97 44.17 18.80
CA TYR A 53 21.17 44.60 20.19
C TYR A 53 22.09 45.83 20.30
N LEU A 54 23.09 45.93 19.43
CA LEU A 54 23.95 47.13 19.35
C LEU A 54 23.18 48.36 18.88
N ILE A 55 22.34 48.23 17.84
CA ILE A 55 21.51 49.34 17.35
C ILE A 55 20.53 49.81 18.44
N ARG A 56 19.86 48.87 19.13
CA ARG A 56 18.94 49.20 20.23
C ARG A 56 19.65 49.90 21.39
N PHE A 57 20.87 49.48 21.73
CA PHE A 57 21.69 50.15 22.74
C PHE A 57 22.02 51.60 22.36
N ILE A 58 22.42 51.86 21.11
CA ILE A 58 22.71 53.21 20.62
C ILE A 58 21.45 54.09 20.74
N ILE A 59 20.28 53.56 20.39
CA ILE A 59 19.01 54.27 20.52
C ILE A 59 18.67 54.58 21.99
N MET A 60 18.87 53.64 22.92
CA MET A 60 18.66 53.87 24.36
C MET A 60 19.61 54.91 24.96
N LEU A 61 20.81 55.06 24.38
CA LEU A 61 21.77 56.07 24.80
C LEU A 61 21.39 57.47 24.29
N LEU A 62 20.88 57.56 23.06
CA LEU A 62 20.42 58.82 22.45
C LEU A 62 19.12 59.35 23.09
N CYS A 63 18.23 58.47 23.54
CA CYS A 63 16.95 58.85 24.12
C CYS A 63 16.75 58.26 25.53
N PRO A 64 17.20 58.97 26.58
CA PRO A 64 17.12 58.45 27.94
C PRO A 64 15.67 58.29 28.38
N VAL A 65 15.41 57.21 29.13
CA VAL A 65 14.09 56.80 29.68
C VAL A 65 13.07 56.34 28.63
N VAL A 66 12.81 57.09 27.57
CA VAL A 66 11.80 56.71 26.56
C VAL A 66 12.25 55.46 25.79
N GLY A 67 13.53 55.38 25.40
CA GLY A 67 14.08 54.22 24.68
C GLY A 67 13.92 52.90 25.45
N PRO A 68 14.44 52.79 26.68
CA PRO A 68 14.29 51.58 27.50
C PRO A 68 12.83 51.18 27.75
N VAL A 69 11.96 52.15 28.07
CA VAL A 69 10.54 51.88 28.32
C VAL A 69 9.85 51.36 27.07
N PHE A 70 10.11 51.96 25.90
CA PHE A 70 9.52 51.52 24.63
C PHE A 70 9.88 50.08 24.29
N PHE A 71 11.18 49.72 24.39
CA PHE A 71 11.62 48.36 24.11
C PHE A 71 11.12 47.36 25.17
N PHE A 72 11.02 47.77 26.43
CA PHE A 72 10.48 46.93 27.49
C PHE A 72 8.99 46.64 27.26
N VAL A 73 8.18 47.65 26.96
CA VAL A 73 6.75 47.49 26.63
C VAL A 73 6.57 46.63 25.39
N THR A 74 7.35 46.84 24.34
CA THR A 74 7.30 46.01 23.14
C THR A 74 7.66 44.55 23.45
N HIS A 75 8.65 44.31 24.31
CA HIS A 75 9.01 42.96 24.72
C HIS A 75 7.93 42.29 25.58
N LEU A 76 7.28 43.06 26.44
CA LEU A 76 6.16 42.60 27.27
C LEU A 76 4.96 42.26 26.38
N LEU A 77 4.61 43.13 25.42
CA LEU A 77 3.59 42.87 24.40
C LEU A 77 3.92 41.64 23.56
N TYR A 78 5.19 41.44 23.18
CA TYR A 78 5.61 40.21 22.48
C TYR A 78 5.38 38.97 23.36
N LEU A 79 5.72 39.01 24.63
CA LEU A 79 5.50 37.87 25.54
C LEU A 79 4.00 37.61 25.81
N THR A 80 3.16 38.64 25.83
CA THR A 80 1.73 38.51 26.16
C THR A 80 0.86 38.25 24.94
N ILE A 81 1.11 38.90 23.80
CA ILE A 81 0.25 38.83 22.60
C ILE A 81 0.65 37.66 21.70
N PHE A 82 1.94 37.33 21.54
CA PHE A 82 2.38 36.20 20.70
C PHE A 82 2.27 34.82 21.38
N ARG A 83 1.81 34.75 22.64
CA ARG A 83 1.37 33.48 23.26
C ARG A 83 -0.01 33.04 22.80
N PHE A 84 -0.79 33.93 22.17
CA PHE A 84 -1.96 33.52 21.41
C PHE A 84 -1.49 33.02 20.05
N GLN A 85 -1.35 31.69 19.93
CA GLN A 85 -1.28 31.03 18.64
C GLN A 85 -2.57 31.36 17.87
N VAL A 86 -2.52 32.39 17.02
CA VAL A 86 -3.45 32.46 15.90
C VAL A 86 -3.00 31.34 14.98
N ASN A 87 -3.78 30.27 14.97
CA ASN A 87 -3.57 29.13 14.11
C ASN A 87 -3.79 29.59 12.66
N LEU A 88 -2.73 29.99 11.97
CA LEU A 88 -2.78 30.45 10.57
C LEU A 88 -2.91 29.28 9.57
N GLU A 89 -3.06 28.04 10.04
CA GLU A 89 -3.35 26.87 9.19
C GLU A 89 -4.72 26.94 8.50
N ASP A 90 -5.63 27.81 8.95
CA ASP A 90 -7.00 27.87 8.41
C ASP A 90 -7.23 29.02 7.40
N VAL A 91 -6.20 29.83 7.07
CA VAL A 91 -6.36 30.99 6.16
C VAL A 91 -5.30 31.05 5.05
N ILE A 92 -4.24 30.24 5.12
CA ILE A 92 -3.40 29.99 3.94
C ILE A 92 -4.05 28.85 3.19
N PHE A 93 -4.82 29.19 2.14
CA PHE A 93 -5.22 28.24 1.12
C PHE A 93 -3.97 27.56 0.55
N ASP A 94 -3.61 26.42 1.14
CA ASP A 94 -2.59 25.55 0.63
C ASP A 94 -3.10 24.95 -0.69
N LYS A 95 -2.67 25.56 -1.80
CA LYS A 95 -2.93 25.10 -3.16
C LYS A 95 -2.31 23.74 -3.47
N SER A 96 -1.67 23.06 -2.50
CA SER A 96 -1.06 21.74 -2.71
C SER A 96 -1.90 20.55 -2.22
N ARG A 97 -3.07 20.75 -1.61
CA ARG A 97 -3.90 19.61 -1.10
C ARG A 97 -5.40 19.66 -1.38
N VAL A 98 -5.83 20.40 -2.39
CA VAL A 98 -7.10 20.04 -3.03
C VAL A 98 -6.76 18.90 -3.99
N LYS A 99 -6.93 17.64 -3.53
CA LYS A 99 -7.33 16.58 -4.48
C LYS A 99 -8.65 17.09 -5.04
N THR A 100 -8.58 17.88 -6.10
CA THR A 100 -9.75 18.23 -6.88
C THR A 100 -10.29 16.86 -7.25
N GLN A 101 -11.37 16.43 -6.61
CA GLN A 101 -12.16 15.34 -7.13
C GLN A 101 -12.73 15.91 -8.41
N VAL A 102 -11.92 15.81 -9.47
CA VAL A 102 -12.36 16.04 -10.83
C VAL A 102 -13.59 15.16 -10.93
N LYS A 103 -14.75 15.79 -11.16
CA LYS A 103 -15.99 15.06 -11.35
C LYS A 103 -15.67 13.93 -12.32
N ALA A 104 -15.86 12.68 -11.89
CA ALA A 104 -15.60 11.53 -12.74
C ALA A 104 -16.33 11.81 -14.06
N ASN A 105 -15.60 11.75 -15.17
CA ASN A 105 -16.17 12.07 -16.46
C ASN A 105 -17.24 11.02 -16.75
N GLU A 106 -18.51 11.34 -16.45
CA GLU A 106 -19.61 10.38 -16.48
C GLU A 106 -19.75 9.71 -17.85
N GLU A 107 -19.42 10.41 -18.93
CA GLU A 107 -19.45 9.83 -20.27
C GLU A 107 -18.32 8.82 -20.49
N ARG A 108 -17.13 9.04 -19.90
CA ARG A 108 -16.00 8.11 -20.00
C ARG A 108 -16.22 6.89 -19.12
N GLU A 109 -16.66 7.08 -17.88
CA GLU A 109 -16.91 6.00 -16.92
C GLU A 109 -18.11 5.12 -17.32
N ARG A 110 -19.17 5.70 -17.88
CA ARG A 110 -20.33 4.92 -18.35
C ARG A 110 -20.06 4.13 -19.63
N ASN A 111 -19.00 4.46 -20.37
CA ASN A 111 -18.68 3.84 -21.65
C ASN A 111 -17.43 2.96 -21.58
N VAL A 112 -17.09 2.47 -20.38
CA VAL A 112 -16.06 1.44 -20.21
C VAL A 112 -16.68 0.08 -20.51
N ILE A 113 -16.12 -0.60 -21.49
CA ILE A 113 -16.55 -1.94 -21.92
C ILE A 113 -15.42 -2.93 -21.56
N PRO A 114 -15.73 -4.12 -21.02
CA PRO A 114 -14.75 -5.19 -20.82
C PRO A 114 -14.05 -5.58 -22.13
N VAL A 115 -12.83 -6.11 -22.01
CA VAL A 115 -12.03 -6.55 -23.16
C VAL A 115 -12.76 -7.63 -23.95
N GLU A 116 -13.42 -8.55 -23.25
CA GLU A 116 -14.12 -9.70 -23.80
C GLU A 116 -15.32 -9.27 -24.65
N ASP A 117 -16.10 -8.31 -24.16
CA ASP A 117 -17.27 -7.79 -24.87
C ASP A 117 -16.84 -6.97 -26.10
N ALA A 118 -15.79 -6.15 -25.96
CA ALA A 118 -15.23 -5.39 -27.07
C ALA A 118 -14.67 -6.32 -28.17
N LEU A 119 -14.02 -7.42 -27.77
CA LEU A 119 -13.51 -8.43 -28.68
C LEU A 119 -14.65 -9.22 -29.36
N ALA A 120 -15.70 -9.60 -28.61
CA ALA A 120 -16.82 -10.37 -29.12
C ALA A 120 -17.62 -9.63 -30.20
N VAL A 121 -17.67 -8.29 -30.13
CA VAL A 121 -18.37 -7.43 -31.11
C VAL A 121 -17.40 -6.85 -32.16
N SER A 122 -16.11 -7.21 -32.09
CA SER A 122 -15.05 -6.68 -32.97
C SER A 122 -14.99 -5.14 -32.98
N ASP A 123 -15.23 -4.49 -31.84
CA ASP A 123 -15.11 -3.03 -31.70
C ASP A 123 -13.65 -2.64 -31.41
N GLU A 124 -12.87 -2.45 -32.47
CA GLU A 124 -11.45 -2.10 -32.40
C GLU A 124 -11.18 -0.82 -31.58
N LYS A 125 -12.09 0.15 -31.61
CA LYS A 125 -11.91 1.43 -30.91
C LYS A 125 -12.07 1.23 -29.41
N SER A 126 -13.11 0.52 -29.00
CA SER A 126 -13.37 0.20 -27.60
C SER A 126 -12.31 -0.76 -27.06
N LEU A 127 -11.89 -1.75 -27.84
CA LEU A 127 -10.82 -2.68 -27.46
C LEU A 127 -9.48 -1.96 -27.25
N ARG A 128 -9.08 -1.08 -28.18
CA ARG A 128 -7.88 -0.26 -28.04
C ARG A 128 -7.93 0.65 -26.81
N MET A 129 -9.09 1.26 -26.54
CA MET A 129 -9.30 2.07 -25.35
C MET A 129 -9.22 1.25 -24.07
N ALA A 130 -9.80 0.04 -24.07
CA ALA A 130 -9.75 -0.87 -22.95
C ALA A 130 -8.30 -1.27 -22.63
N MET A 131 -7.54 -1.70 -23.64
CA MET A 131 -6.11 -2.02 -23.49
C MET A 131 -5.28 -0.83 -23.00
N MET A 132 -5.55 0.36 -23.51
CA MET A 132 -4.85 1.59 -23.08
C MET A 132 -5.15 1.94 -21.62
N ASN A 133 -6.39 1.76 -21.16
CA ASN A 133 -6.74 2.00 -19.75
C ASN A 133 -6.11 0.93 -18.84
N ILE A 134 -5.98 -0.32 -19.29
CA ILE A 134 -5.22 -1.37 -18.58
C ILE A 134 -3.75 -0.94 -18.43
N ILE A 135 -3.09 -0.50 -19.50
CA ILE A 135 -1.69 -0.02 -19.45
C ILE A 135 -1.52 1.14 -18.46
N LYS A 136 -2.52 2.01 -18.34
CA LYS A 136 -2.51 3.15 -17.41
C LYS A 136 -2.78 2.76 -15.95
N GLY A 137 -3.22 1.54 -15.68
CA GLY A 137 -3.69 1.11 -14.37
C GLY A 137 -5.07 1.67 -13.99
N ASP A 138 -5.82 2.18 -14.98
CA ASP A 138 -7.17 2.74 -14.78
C ASP A 138 -8.26 1.63 -14.75
N MET A 139 -7.92 0.39 -15.13
CA MET A 139 -8.83 -0.76 -15.10
C MET A 139 -8.18 -1.98 -14.44
N LYS A 140 -9.03 -2.82 -13.82
CA LYS A 140 -8.59 -4.08 -13.22
C LYS A 140 -8.07 -5.01 -14.32
N GLU A 141 -6.89 -5.56 -14.10
CA GLU A 141 -6.27 -6.53 -15.00
C GLU A 141 -6.86 -7.92 -14.79
N SER A 142 -7.27 -8.55 -15.89
CA SER A 142 -7.54 -9.97 -15.97
C SER A 142 -6.66 -10.52 -17.10
N LEU A 143 -5.66 -11.32 -16.75
CA LEU A 143 -4.67 -11.83 -17.69
C LEU A 143 -5.34 -12.75 -18.71
N SER A 144 -6.35 -13.51 -18.31
CA SER A 144 -7.13 -14.37 -19.22
C SER A 144 -7.84 -13.53 -20.31
N SER A 145 -8.45 -12.41 -19.91
CA SER A 145 -9.11 -11.45 -20.82
C SER A 145 -8.12 -10.81 -21.79
N ILE A 146 -6.95 -10.43 -21.29
CA ILE A 146 -5.85 -9.88 -22.11
C ILE A 146 -5.33 -10.95 -23.07
N ALA A 147 -5.18 -12.21 -22.62
CA ALA A 147 -4.74 -13.32 -23.46
C ALA A 147 -5.73 -13.59 -24.62
N LEU A 148 -7.04 -13.47 -24.40
CA LEU A 148 -8.04 -13.56 -25.48
C LEU A 148 -7.81 -12.50 -26.57
N ALA A 149 -7.43 -11.28 -26.18
CA ALA A 149 -7.18 -10.19 -27.11
C ALA A 149 -5.91 -10.36 -27.97
N LEU A 150 -5.06 -11.36 -27.72
CA LEU A 150 -3.97 -11.72 -28.63
C LEU A 150 -4.47 -12.18 -30.00
N GLY A 151 -5.69 -12.72 -30.06
CA GLY A 151 -6.36 -13.15 -31.28
C GLY A 151 -7.19 -12.07 -31.97
N ALA A 152 -7.12 -10.81 -31.52
CA ALA A 152 -7.87 -9.72 -32.12
C ALA A 152 -7.46 -9.45 -33.57
N GLU A 153 -8.43 -9.05 -34.41
CA GLU A 153 -8.19 -8.66 -35.81
C GLU A 153 -7.35 -7.37 -35.91
N ASP A 154 -7.58 -6.41 -35.01
CA ASP A 154 -6.79 -5.18 -34.90
C ASP A 154 -5.41 -5.50 -34.36
N SER A 155 -4.41 -5.39 -35.25
CA SER A 155 -3.02 -5.69 -34.91
C SER A 155 -2.47 -4.84 -33.77
N GLU A 156 -2.94 -3.59 -33.60
CA GLU A 156 -2.51 -2.71 -32.53
C GLU A 156 -2.99 -3.21 -31.15
N SER A 157 -4.26 -3.59 -31.05
CA SER A 157 -4.83 -4.20 -29.84
C SER A 157 -4.16 -5.52 -29.49
N ALA A 158 -3.87 -6.37 -30.47
CA ALA A 158 -3.11 -7.60 -30.27
C ALA A 158 -1.67 -7.31 -29.78
N HIS A 159 -1.02 -6.27 -30.32
CA HIS A 159 0.30 -5.84 -29.85
C HIS A 159 0.28 -5.29 -28.42
N TYR A 160 -0.75 -4.54 -28.03
CA TYR A 160 -0.94 -4.10 -26.64
C TYR A 160 -1.11 -5.29 -25.71
N ALA A 161 -2.01 -6.21 -26.07
CA ALA A 161 -2.24 -7.42 -25.29
C ALA A 161 -0.95 -8.24 -25.08
N ALA A 162 -0.18 -8.46 -26.16
CA ALA A 162 1.09 -9.16 -26.09
C ALA A 162 2.11 -8.47 -25.19
N SER A 163 2.19 -7.14 -25.27
CA SER A 163 3.13 -6.34 -24.46
C SER A 163 2.77 -6.39 -22.98
N ILE A 164 1.47 -6.18 -22.65
CA ILE A 164 0.97 -6.22 -21.27
C ILE A 164 1.17 -7.61 -20.68
N LEU A 165 0.72 -8.65 -21.39
CA LEU A 165 0.82 -10.02 -20.92
C LEU A 165 2.28 -10.43 -20.71
N SER A 166 3.16 -10.15 -21.69
CA SER A 166 4.59 -10.50 -21.56
C SER A 166 5.24 -9.82 -20.36
N ASN A 167 4.93 -8.54 -20.12
CA ASN A 167 5.44 -7.81 -18.97
C ASN A 167 4.95 -8.42 -17.65
N ARG A 168 3.65 -8.69 -17.53
CA ARG A 168 3.06 -9.28 -16.31
C ARG A 168 3.56 -10.69 -16.02
N LEU A 169 3.66 -11.54 -17.04
CA LEU A 169 4.22 -12.87 -16.86
C LEU A 169 5.72 -12.81 -16.51
N ASN A 170 6.47 -11.82 -17.00
CA ASN A 170 7.87 -11.65 -16.59
C ASN A 170 7.99 -11.18 -15.13
N GLU A 171 7.16 -10.22 -14.71
CA GLU A 171 7.07 -9.79 -13.30
C GLU A 171 6.70 -10.97 -12.39
N PHE A 172 5.73 -11.79 -12.79
CA PHE A 172 5.40 -13.03 -12.11
C PHE A 172 6.60 -13.95 -11.90
N ARG A 173 7.34 -14.27 -12.97
CA ARG A 173 8.51 -15.14 -12.91
C ARG A 173 9.56 -14.64 -11.92
N ILE A 174 9.85 -13.34 -11.95
CA ILE A 174 10.82 -12.71 -11.06
C ILE A 174 10.36 -12.80 -9.61
N ASN A 175 9.10 -12.45 -9.33
CA ASN A 175 8.55 -12.44 -7.99
C ASN A 175 8.44 -13.85 -7.39
N VAL A 176 7.98 -14.84 -8.17
CA VAL A 176 7.94 -16.25 -7.77
C VAL A 176 9.35 -16.74 -7.45
N HIS A 177 10.34 -16.47 -8.29
CA HIS A 177 11.71 -16.90 -8.00
C HIS A 177 12.26 -16.24 -6.74
N LYS A 178 12.01 -14.95 -6.54
CA LYS A 178 12.43 -14.25 -5.32
C LYS A 178 11.79 -14.88 -4.07
N LEU A 179 10.46 -14.99 -4.05
CA LEU A 179 9.74 -15.57 -2.91
C LEU A 179 10.14 -17.02 -2.64
N TYR A 180 10.33 -17.80 -3.70
CA TYR A 180 10.79 -19.17 -3.59
C TYR A 180 12.20 -19.26 -3.02
N SER A 181 13.14 -18.40 -3.43
CA SER A 181 14.48 -18.36 -2.83
C SER A 181 14.45 -18.00 -1.34
N GLU A 182 13.67 -16.99 -0.96
CA GLU A 182 13.53 -16.58 0.44
C GLU A 182 12.91 -17.69 1.30
N MET A 183 11.89 -18.39 0.78
CA MET A 183 11.28 -19.56 1.42
C MET A 183 12.29 -20.68 1.71
N GLN A 184 13.28 -20.88 0.84
CA GLN A 184 14.31 -21.91 1.03
C GLN A 184 15.37 -21.50 2.06
N GLU A 185 15.58 -20.20 2.27
CA GLU A 185 16.55 -19.65 3.22
C GLU A 185 15.92 -19.36 4.59
N GLU A 186 14.59 -19.32 4.68
CA GLU A 186 13.83 -19.03 5.89
C GLU A 186 14.09 -20.04 7.03
N GLU A 187 13.99 -19.57 8.28
CA GLU A 187 14.06 -20.46 9.42
C GLU A 187 12.92 -21.50 9.39
N ARG A 188 13.20 -22.71 9.89
CA ARG A 188 12.24 -23.84 9.81
C ARG A 188 10.88 -23.60 10.48
N LYS A 189 10.73 -22.57 11.31
CA LYS A 189 9.49 -22.28 12.06
C LYS A 189 8.65 -21.18 11.44
N ASP A 190 9.27 -20.30 10.66
CA ASP A 190 8.57 -19.20 10.02
C ASP A 190 7.83 -19.75 8.79
N THR A 191 6.69 -19.15 8.46
CA THR A 191 5.76 -19.65 7.42
C THR A 191 5.29 -18.54 6.48
N ASP A 192 5.97 -17.40 6.53
CA ASP A 192 5.46 -16.17 5.90
C ASP A 192 5.77 -16.17 4.41
N TYR A 193 6.91 -16.74 4.00
CA TYR A 193 7.26 -16.86 2.59
C TYR A 193 6.46 -17.94 1.87
N GLU A 194 6.14 -19.08 2.49
CA GLU A 194 5.23 -20.07 1.88
C GLU A 194 3.87 -19.43 1.62
N VAL A 195 3.30 -18.76 2.63
CA VAL A 195 1.98 -18.13 2.52
C VAL A 195 1.97 -17.04 1.46
N ALA A 196 3.00 -16.19 1.42
CA ALA A 196 3.13 -15.16 0.40
C ALA A 196 3.26 -15.75 -1.01
N LEU A 197 4.07 -16.81 -1.16
CA LEU A 197 4.27 -17.49 -2.43
C LEU A 197 2.99 -18.17 -2.92
N ILE A 198 2.30 -18.95 -2.08
CA ILE A 198 1.06 -19.63 -2.41
C ILE A 198 -0.01 -18.61 -2.84
N ALA A 199 -0.22 -17.56 -2.03
CA ALA A 199 -1.19 -16.52 -2.33
C ALA A 199 -0.92 -15.82 -3.66
N TYR A 200 0.35 -15.51 -3.94
CA TYR A 200 0.74 -14.86 -5.18
C TYR A 200 0.58 -15.77 -6.41
N MET A 201 0.93 -17.06 -6.27
CA MET A 201 0.81 -18.04 -7.35
C MET A 201 -0.64 -18.38 -7.67
N ASP A 202 -1.49 -18.51 -6.66
CA ASP A 202 -2.89 -18.89 -6.82
C ASP A 202 -3.67 -17.92 -7.74
N ASP A 203 -3.50 -16.61 -7.50
CA ASP A 203 -4.17 -15.53 -8.24
C ASP A 203 -3.90 -15.57 -9.75
N ILE A 204 -2.68 -15.95 -10.13
CA ILE A 204 -2.22 -15.90 -11.52
C ILE A 204 -2.37 -17.27 -12.19
N LEU A 205 -2.00 -18.36 -11.53
CA LEU A 205 -2.08 -19.70 -12.11
C LEU A 205 -3.53 -20.11 -12.41
N GLY A 206 -4.51 -19.64 -11.63
CA GLY A 206 -5.92 -19.88 -11.92
C GLY A 206 -6.41 -19.31 -13.25
N GLN A 207 -5.69 -18.33 -13.82
CA GLN A 207 -6.06 -17.68 -15.08
C GLN A 207 -5.57 -18.44 -16.32
N ARG A 208 -4.74 -19.47 -16.15
CA ARG A 208 -4.25 -20.39 -17.21
C ARG A 208 -3.70 -19.67 -18.45
N VAL A 209 -2.86 -18.67 -18.23
CA VAL A 209 -2.26 -17.84 -19.28
C VAL A 209 -0.85 -18.28 -19.70
N PHE A 210 -0.26 -19.24 -18.98
CA PHE A 210 1.03 -19.82 -19.34
C PHE A 210 0.84 -20.99 -20.33
N MET A 211 1.92 -21.31 -21.05
CA MET A 211 2.00 -22.58 -21.77
C MET A 211 2.03 -23.75 -20.79
N ASP A 212 1.45 -24.90 -21.17
CA ASP A 212 1.27 -26.08 -20.31
C ASP A 212 2.52 -26.47 -19.51
N LEU A 213 3.69 -26.54 -20.16
CA LEU A 213 4.94 -26.91 -19.49
C LEU A 213 5.31 -25.92 -18.36
N GLU A 214 5.11 -24.63 -18.60
CA GLU A 214 5.42 -23.59 -17.63
C GLU A 214 4.37 -23.52 -16.52
N GLN A 215 3.09 -23.66 -16.88
CA GLN A 215 1.97 -23.78 -15.95
C GLN A 215 2.23 -24.94 -14.96
N ASN A 216 2.60 -26.12 -15.46
CA ASN A 216 2.87 -27.30 -14.64
C ASN A 216 4.09 -27.09 -13.73
N ARG A 217 5.17 -26.48 -14.24
CA ARG A 217 6.34 -26.16 -13.42
C ARG A 217 5.96 -25.28 -12.23
N PHE A 218 5.17 -24.24 -12.45
CA PHE A 218 4.73 -23.37 -11.36
C PHE A 218 3.73 -24.05 -10.43
N ALA A 219 2.82 -24.89 -10.94
CA ALA A 219 1.94 -25.69 -10.08
C ALA A 219 2.73 -26.59 -9.13
N HIS A 220 3.84 -27.19 -9.58
CA HIS A 220 4.73 -27.95 -8.70
C HIS A 220 5.46 -27.10 -7.67
N MET A 221 5.94 -25.91 -8.03
CA MET A 221 6.54 -25.00 -7.04
C MET A 221 5.52 -24.55 -5.98
N MET A 222 4.26 -24.32 -6.37
CA MET A 222 3.16 -24.04 -5.43
C MET A 222 2.87 -25.25 -4.54
N GLU A 223 2.91 -26.46 -5.08
CA GLU A 223 2.75 -27.70 -4.31
C GLU A 223 3.85 -27.89 -3.27
N GLU A 224 5.11 -27.63 -3.63
CA GLU A 224 6.25 -27.67 -2.70
C GLU A 224 6.08 -26.66 -1.56
N ALA A 225 5.65 -25.43 -1.88
CA ALA A 225 5.37 -24.41 -0.87
C ALA A 225 4.23 -24.84 0.07
N MET A 226 3.16 -25.43 -0.49
CA MET A 226 2.06 -25.98 0.32
C MET A 226 2.53 -27.16 1.18
N GLU A 227 3.41 -28.02 0.67
CA GLU A 227 3.98 -29.15 1.43
C GLU A 227 4.76 -28.66 2.64
N LEU A 228 5.66 -27.69 2.44
CA LEU A 228 6.43 -27.09 3.53
C LEU A 228 5.51 -26.40 4.55
N LEU A 229 4.51 -25.66 4.08
CA LEU A 229 3.53 -25.03 4.96
C LEU A 229 2.72 -26.07 5.76
N TYR A 230 2.36 -27.21 5.14
CA TYR A 230 1.66 -28.30 5.81
C TYR A 230 2.51 -28.90 6.93
N GLU A 231 3.79 -29.18 6.66
CA GLU A 231 4.73 -29.72 7.64
C GLU A 231 5.00 -28.76 8.80
N LYS A 232 5.14 -27.47 8.50
CA LYS A 232 5.39 -26.42 9.51
C LYS A 232 4.14 -26.09 10.32
N ASN A 233 3.03 -25.81 9.66
CA ASN A 233 1.76 -25.45 10.27
C ASN A 233 0.56 -25.65 9.31
N ALA A 234 0.05 -26.88 9.29
CA ALA A 234 -1.07 -27.28 8.45
C ALA A 234 -2.35 -26.44 8.64
N SER A 235 -2.57 -25.85 9.82
CA SER A 235 -3.77 -25.05 10.11
C SER A 235 -3.83 -23.71 9.35
N ARG A 236 -2.72 -23.25 8.77
CA ARG A 236 -2.69 -22.03 7.94
C ARG A 236 -3.20 -22.26 6.52
N ILE A 237 -3.35 -23.50 6.08
CA ILE A 237 -3.82 -23.81 4.72
C ILE A 237 -5.34 -23.77 4.71
N THR A 238 -5.90 -22.97 3.81
CA THR A 238 -7.36 -22.83 3.67
C THR A 238 -7.93 -23.85 2.68
N PRO A 239 -9.23 -24.18 2.79
CA PRO A 239 -9.90 -25.08 1.84
C PRO A 239 -9.77 -24.62 0.39
N GLU A 240 -9.78 -23.31 0.13
CA GLU A 240 -9.66 -22.74 -1.22
C GLU A 240 -8.29 -23.01 -1.84
N TRP A 241 -7.21 -22.96 -1.05
CA TRP A 241 -5.88 -23.31 -1.54
C TRP A 241 -5.75 -24.81 -1.83
N TYR A 242 -6.34 -25.67 -1.00
CA TYR A 242 -6.42 -27.09 -1.31
C TYR A 242 -7.16 -27.35 -2.62
N GLU A 243 -8.35 -26.75 -2.78
CA GLU A 243 -9.12 -26.89 -4.02
C GLU A 243 -8.32 -26.38 -5.22
N SER A 244 -7.75 -25.18 -5.09
CA SER A 244 -6.95 -24.56 -6.12
C SER A 244 -5.82 -25.49 -6.57
N LEU A 245 -4.96 -25.92 -5.64
CA LEU A 245 -3.85 -26.81 -5.93
C LEU A 245 -4.32 -28.11 -6.58
N CYS A 246 -5.36 -28.75 -6.04
CA CYS A 246 -5.95 -29.96 -6.62
C CYS A 246 -6.38 -29.74 -8.09
N MET A 247 -7.01 -28.62 -8.42
CA MET A 247 -7.38 -28.33 -9.81
C MET A 247 -6.15 -28.21 -10.72
N ARG A 248 -5.08 -27.52 -10.28
CA ARG A 248 -3.86 -27.34 -11.09
C ARG A 248 -3.11 -28.67 -11.29
N LEU A 249 -3.05 -29.51 -10.26
CA LEU A 249 -2.44 -30.84 -10.35
C LEU A 249 -3.28 -31.83 -11.18
N LEU A 250 -4.61 -31.68 -11.20
CA LEU A 250 -5.47 -32.44 -12.12
C LEU A 250 -5.20 -32.08 -13.58
N GLU A 251 -4.98 -30.79 -13.87
CA GLU A 251 -4.64 -30.31 -15.20
C GLU A 251 -3.28 -30.82 -15.67
N SER A 252 -2.28 -30.91 -14.78
CA SER A 252 -0.97 -31.47 -15.10
C SER A 252 -0.95 -33.00 -15.21
N GLY A 253 -2.00 -33.67 -14.71
CA GLY A 253 -2.14 -35.13 -14.74
C GLY A 253 -1.47 -35.84 -13.56
N ASP A 254 -1.09 -35.12 -12.49
CA ASP A 254 -0.42 -35.66 -11.31
C ASP A 254 -1.41 -36.25 -10.29
N TYR A 255 -2.16 -37.27 -10.72
CA TYR A 255 -3.28 -37.82 -9.94
C TYR A 255 -2.89 -38.34 -8.55
N ASP A 256 -1.67 -38.88 -8.39
CA ASP A 256 -1.17 -39.36 -7.09
C ASP A 256 -1.04 -38.20 -6.08
N LYS A 257 -0.57 -37.03 -6.53
CA LYS A 257 -0.48 -35.84 -5.69
C LYS A 257 -1.87 -35.30 -5.38
N VAL A 258 -2.78 -35.29 -6.36
CA VAL A 258 -4.17 -34.87 -6.13
C VAL A 258 -4.82 -35.74 -5.06
N GLU A 259 -4.66 -37.07 -5.12
CA GLU A 259 -5.22 -37.98 -4.12
C GLU A 259 -4.67 -37.68 -2.71
N LYS A 260 -3.35 -37.50 -2.58
CA LYS A 260 -2.71 -37.08 -1.32
C LYS A 260 -3.31 -35.78 -0.76
N TRP A 261 -3.45 -34.76 -1.59
CA TRP A 261 -3.98 -33.46 -1.17
C TRP A 261 -5.48 -33.51 -0.85
N CYS A 262 -6.26 -34.35 -1.56
CA CYS A 262 -7.66 -34.61 -1.25
C CYS A 262 -7.86 -35.33 0.09
N GLN A 263 -6.96 -36.27 0.45
CA GLN A 263 -6.98 -36.92 1.76
C GLN A 263 -6.70 -35.92 2.89
N ARG A 264 -5.69 -35.08 2.74
CA ARG A 264 -5.37 -34.02 3.71
C ARG A 264 -6.51 -33.01 3.87
N LEU A 265 -7.15 -32.64 2.76
CA LEU A 265 -8.31 -31.76 2.78
C LEU A 265 -9.48 -32.39 3.56
N GLU A 266 -9.76 -33.68 3.35
CA GLU A 266 -10.79 -34.39 4.11
C GLU A 266 -10.47 -34.50 5.60
N GLU A 267 -9.21 -34.70 5.96
CA GLU A 267 -8.77 -34.78 7.35
C GLU A 267 -8.95 -33.45 8.10
N GLN A 268 -8.69 -32.32 7.44
CA GLN A 268 -8.78 -30.99 8.06
C GLN A 268 -10.17 -30.35 7.97
N TYR A 269 -10.83 -30.53 6.83
CA TYR A 269 -12.07 -29.84 6.47
C TYR A 269 -13.12 -30.82 5.91
N PRO A 270 -13.57 -31.82 6.70
CA PRO A 270 -14.52 -32.83 6.23
C PRO A 270 -15.90 -32.26 5.87
N ASP A 271 -16.28 -31.13 6.46
CA ASP A 271 -17.58 -30.49 6.28
C ASP A 271 -17.61 -29.47 5.13
N GLU A 272 -16.51 -29.29 4.40
CA GLU A 272 -16.43 -28.37 3.27
C GLU A 272 -16.81 -29.03 1.95
N LEU A 273 -17.49 -28.28 1.08
CA LEU A 273 -17.94 -28.79 -0.23
C LEU A 273 -16.76 -29.20 -1.12
N CYS A 274 -15.67 -28.43 -1.09
CA CYS A 274 -14.49 -28.65 -1.90
C CYS A 274 -13.83 -30.03 -1.65
N THR A 275 -13.98 -30.58 -0.44
CA THR A 275 -13.52 -31.92 -0.06
C THR A 275 -14.12 -33.00 -0.94
N TYR A 276 -15.40 -32.86 -1.28
CA TYR A 276 -16.11 -33.81 -2.14
C TYR A 276 -15.91 -33.49 -3.61
N THR A 277 -15.99 -32.21 -4.00
CA THR A 277 -15.88 -31.82 -5.42
C THR A 277 -14.49 -32.15 -5.99
N CYS A 278 -13.41 -31.97 -5.22
CA CYS A 278 -12.05 -32.34 -5.64
C CYS A 278 -11.93 -33.85 -5.90
N LYS A 279 -12.43 -34.68 -4.97
CA LYS A 279 -12.45 -36.14 -5.13
C LYS A 279 -13.31 -36.59 -6.31
N LEU A 280 -14.49 -35.99 -6.49
CA LEU A 280 -15.37 -36.30 -7.61
C LEU A 280 -14.69 -35.97 -8.94
N LYS A 281 -14.05 -34.80 -9.06
CA LYS A 281 -13.28 -34.42 -10.25
C LYS A 281 -12.13 -35.39 -10.51
N LEU A 282 -11.37 -35.77 -9.47
CA LEU A 282 -10.32 -36.78 -9.57
C LEU A 282 -10.85 -38.12 -10.08
N TYR A 283 -11.83 -38.71 -9.39
CA TYR A 283 -12.36 -40.03 -9.73
C TYR A 283 -13.07 -40.07 -11.07
N PHE A 284 -13.70 -38.98 -11.48
CA PHE A 284 -14.22 -38.83 -12.84
C PHE A 284 -13.09 -38.88 -13.88
N THR A 285 -12.02 -38.13 -13.64
CA THR A 285 -10.87 -38.02 -14.55
C THR A 285 -10.14 -39.36 -14.70
N VAL A 286 -9.87 -40.06 -13.59
CA VAL A 286 -9.25 -41.40 -13.61
C VAL A 286 -10.22 -42.53 -13.96
N LYS A 287 -11.49 -42.21 -14.25
CA LYS A 287 -12.57 -43.16 -14.58
C LYS A 287 -12.82 -44.22 -13.50
N ASN A 288 -12.55 -43.88 -12.23
CA ASN A 288 -12.82 -44.75 -11.09
C ASN A 288 -14.29 -44.61 -10.66
N ARG A 289 -15.16 -45.34 -11.35
CA ARG A 289 -16.61 -45.33 -11.10
C ARG A 289 -16.98 -45.67 -9.65
N GLY A 290 -16.30 -46.65 -9.05
CA GLY A 290 -16.62 -47.11 -7.70
C GLY A 290 -16.43 -46.01 -6.67
N ALA A 291 -15.23 -45.42 -6.64
CA ALA A 291 -14.90 -44.32 -5.74
C ALA A 291 -15.73 -43.06 -6.02
N PHE A 292 -16.01 -42.78 -7.30
CA PHE A 292 -16.86 -41.66 -7.70
C PHE A 292 -18.26 -41.75 -7.08
N PHE A 293 -18.97 -42.87 -7.28
CA PHE A 293 -20.34 -43.02 -6.75
C PHE A 293 -20.37 -43.16 -5.23
N GLN A 294 -19.34 -43.74 -4.61
CA GLN A 294 -19.21 -43.73 -3.15
C GLN A 294 -19.12 -42.30 -2.62
N THR A 295 -18.25 -41.47 -3.19
CA THR A 295 -18.09 -40.06 -2.82
C THR A 295 -19.37 -39.25 -3.09
N LEU A 296 -20.03 -39.49 -4.22
CA LEU A 296 -21.27 -38.81 -4.58
C LEU A 296 -22.40 -39.14 -3.59
N ASN A 297 -22.51 -40.41 -3.19
CA ASN A 297 -23.49 -40.84 -2.20
C ASN A 297 -23.17 -40.30 -0.80
N ALA A 298 -21.88 -40.20 -0.45
CA ALA A 298 -21.47 -39.54 0.80
C ALA A 298 -21.87 -38.07 0.82
N LEU A 299 -21.65 -37.34 -0.28
CA LEU A 299 -22.08 -35.94 -0.44
C LEU A 299 -23.61 -35.80 -0.40
N LYS A 300 -24.37 -36.70 -1.05
CA LYS A 300 -25.85 -36.67 -1.00
C LYS A 300 -26.40 -36.85 0.41
N ASN A 301 -25.69 -37.58 1.26
CA ASN A 301 -26.09 -37.86 2.64
C ASN A 301 -25.46 -36.90 3.66
N SER A 302 -24.63 -35.95 3.23
CA SER A 302 -24.04 -34.95 4.11
C SER A 302 -24.99 -33.76 4.29
N ASN A 303 -24.75 -32.95 5.33
CA ASN A 303 -25.52 -31.73 5.60
C ASN A 303 -24.89 -30.47 4.98
N ILE A 304 -24.03 -30.66 3.97
CA ILE A 304 -23.24 -29.59 3.36
C ILE A 304 -24.10 -28.79 2.40
N VAL A 305 -23.93 -27.47 2.39
CA VAL A 305 -24.60 -26.59 1.43
C VAL A 305 -23.98 -26.80 0.05
N ILE A 306 -24.81 -27.20 -0.91
CA ILE A 306 -24.39 -27.51 -2.27
C ILE A 306 -24.66 -26.30 -3.18
N ASP A 307 -23.72 -25.97 -4.04
CA ASP A 307 -23.87 -24.93 -5.06
C ASP A 307 -24.71 -25.41 -6.26
N SER A 308 -25.06 -24.50 -7.16
CA SER A 308 -25.90 -24.82 -8.33
C SER A 308 -25.24 -25.86 -9.23
N ASP A 309 -23.94 -25.74 -9.47
CA ASP A 309 -23.20 -26.59 -10.39
C ASP A 309 -23.10 -28.04 -9.87
N THR A 310 -22.80 -28.21 -8.57
CA THR A 310 -22.76 -29.54 -7.96
C THR A 310 -24.16 -30.17 -7.87
N LEU A 311 -25.20 -29.37 -7.68
CA LEU A 311 -26.60 -29.85 -7.73
C LEU A 311 -26.96 -30.39 -9.12
N GLU A 312 -26.58 -29.69 -10.19
CA GLU A 312 -26.79 -30.16 -11.56
C GLU A 312 -25.99 -31.43 -11.87
N MET A 313 -24.74 -31.51 -11.42
CA MET A 313 -23.95 -32.73 -11.50
C MET A 313 -24.66 -33.89 -10.79
N ILE A 314 -25.12 -33.69 -9.56
CA ILE A 314 -25.85 -34.70 -8.79
C ILE A 314 -27.08 -35.20 -9.55
N ARG A 315 -27.86 -34.29 -10.15
CA ARG A 315 -29.04 -34.63 -10.97
C ARG A 315 -28.69 -35.41 -12.23
N THR A 316 -27.55 -35.10 -12.85
CA THR A 316 -27.10 -35.76 -14.08
C THR A 316 -26.67 -37.21 -13.82
N PHE A 317 -26.09 -37.48 -12.65
CA PHE A 317 -25.59 -38.80 -12.27
C PHE A 317 -26.50 -39.56 -11.29
N SER A 318 -27.70 -39.05 -10.99
CA SER A 318 -28.69 -39.71 -10.11
C SER A 318 -29.54 -40.75 -10.81
#